data_AF-A0A354T5P6-F1
#
_entry.id   AF-A0A354T5P6-F1
#
_cell.length_a   1.000
_cell.length_b   1.000
_cell.length_c   1.000
_cell.angle_alpha   90.00
_cell.angle_beta   90.00
_cell.angle_gamma   90.00
#
_symmetry.space_group_name_H-M   'P 1'
#
loop_
_entity.id
_entity.type
_entity.pdbx_description
1 polymer ?
#
loop_
_entity_poly.entity_id
_entity_poly.type
_entity_poly.pdbx_seq_one_letter_code
_entity_poly.pdbx_strand_id
1 'polypeptide(L)'
;MARIALIGTAGRDKNYPLTRELWDAMTGDVGVWINPEDVLISGGAAWADHLAVHAWLKGWCAGLELYLPAPLEGGRFAGPFKSAGSTANYYHQRFSGVIGEDTLAQVAHAIEKAPSPSLSL
;
A
#
# COMPACT_ATOMS: atom_id res chain seq x y z
N MET A 1 17.28 -11.98 6.36
CA MET A 1 15.83 -12.18 6.27
C MET A 1 15.18 -11.59 7.51
N ALA A 2 14.72 -10.35 7.39
CA ALA A 2 13.91 -9.68 8.39
C ALA A 2 12.44 -9.65 7.95
N ARG A 3 11.56 -9.42 8.92
CA ARG A 3 10.15 -9.09 8.69
C ARG A 3 9.95 -7.64 9.07
N ILE A 4 9.68 -6.79 8.10
CA ILE A 4 9.68 -5.32 8.28
C ILE A 4 8.28 -4.80 8.03
N ALA A 5 7.69 -4.16 9.05
CA ALA A 5 6.41 -3.48 8.91
C ALA A 5 6.60 -2.08 8.33
N LEU A 6 5.95 -1.79 7.20
CA LEU A 6 5.86 -0.46 6.61
C LEU A 6 4.44 0.08 6.84
N ILE A 7 4.34 1.06 7.72
CA ILE A 7 3.09 1.71 8.11
C ILE A 7 3.25 3.23 8.07
N GLY A 8 2.17 3.96 7.84
CA GLY A 8 2.21 5.41 8.05
C GLY A 8 0.97 6.17 7.64
N THR A 9 1.21 7.40 7.20
CA THR A 9 0.14 8.36 6.88
C THR A 9 -0.59 8.00 5.59
N ALA A 10 -1.89 8.28 5.56
CA ALA A 10 -2.72 8.28 4.35
C ALA A 10 -2.87 9.69 3.72
N GLY A 11 -2.13 10.69 4.21
CA GLY A 11 -2.21 12.08 3.71
C GLY A 11 -3.47 12.83 4.15
N ARG A 12 -3.85 12.67 5.43
CA ARG A 12 -5.09 13.26 5.98
C ARG A 12 -4.97 14.76 6.26
N ASP A 13 -3.77 15.23 6.61
CA ASP A 13 -3.53 16.64 6.90
C ASP A 13 -3.51 17.46 5.62
N LYS A 14 -4.37 18.48 5.55
CA LYS A 14 -4.50 19.35 4.39
C LYS A 14 -3.50 20.51 4.41
N ASN A 15 -2.90 20.81 5.56
CA ASN A 15 -1.88 21.84 5.69
C ASN A 15 -0.51 21.35 5.18
N TYR A 16 -0.32 20.03 5.15
CA TYR A 16 0.89 19.37 4.66
C TYR A 16 0.52 18.34 3.59
N PRO A 17 0.11 18.79 2.39
CA PRO A 17 -0.27 17.89 1.32
C PRO A 17 0.92 17.04 0.90
N LEU A 18 0.69 15.74 0.75
CA LEU A 18 1.69 14.83 0.21
C LEU A 18 1.77 15.02 -1.30
N THR A 19 3.00 15.06 -1.84
CA THR A 19 3.26 15.38 -3.25
C THR A 19 3.92 14.22 -3.99
N ARG A 20 4.01 14.32 -5.32
CA ARG A 20 4.73 13.36 -6.15
C ARG A 20 6.20 13.25 -5.71
N GLU A 21 6.85 14.39 -5.49
CA GLU A 21 8.25 14.48 -5.09
C GLU A 21 8.49 13.82 -3.73
N LEU A 22 7.55 13.98 -2.80
CA LEU A 22 7.63 13.29 -1.51
C LEU A 22 7.45 11.77 -1.67
N TRP A 23 6.53 11.33 -2.53
CA TRP A 23 6.39 9.92 -2.87
C TRP A 23 7.68 9.35 -3.49
N ASP A 24 8.34 10.10 -4.39
CA ASP A 24 9.63 9.71 -4.97
C ASP A 24 10.71 9.57 -3.90
N ALA A 25 10.82 10.57 -3.00
CA ALA A 25 11.78 10.53 -1.91
C ALA A 25 11.54 9.33 -0.99
N MET A 26 10.27 9.04 -0.63
CA MET A 26 9.91 7.91 0.22
C MET A 26 10.21 6.56 -0.43
N THR A 27 9.92 6.40 -1.72
CA THR A 27 10.24 5.15 -2.45
C THR A 27 11.75 4.94 -2.58
N GLY A 28 12.50 6.01 -2.83
CA GLY A 28 13.96 5.98 -2.84
C GLY A 28 14.55 5.59 -1.49
N ASP A 29 14.05 6.19 -0.40
CA ASP A 29 14.51 5.89 0.96
C ASP A 29 14.22 4.44 1.34
N VAL A 30 13.00 3.94 1.09
CA VAL A 30 12.67 2.53 1.37
C VAL A 30 13.61 1.55 0.66
N GLY A 31 14.01 1.83 -0.58
CA GLY A 31 14.96 1.01 -1.33
C GLY A 31 16.36 0.93 -0.70
N VAL A 32 16.72 1.86 0.19
CA VAL A 32 17.99 1.86 0.94
C VAL A 32 17.90 0.99 2.20
N TRP A 33 16.71 0.88 2.80
CA TRP A 33 16.52 0.23 4.11
C TRP A 33 16.14 -1.25 4.05
N ILE A 34 15.64 -1.73 2.91
CA ILE A 34 15.20 -3.12 2.74
C ILE A 34 16.21 -3.94 1.95
N ASN A 35 16.20 -5.26 2.15
CA ASN A 35 17.00 -6.21 1.39
C ASN A 35 16.11 -7.12 0.53
N PRO A 36 16.66 -7.70 -0.55
CA PRO A 36 15.93 -8.67 -1.39
C PRO A 36 15.40 -9.88 -0.63
N GLU A 37 16.00 -10.26 0.50
CA GLU A 37 15.61 -11.42 1.33
C GLU A 37 14.55 -11.08 2.39
N ASP A 38 14.08 -9.82 2.46
CA ASP A 38 13.14 -9.38 3.49
C ASP A 38 11.68 -9.65 3.09
N VAL A 39 10.82 -9.84 4.10
CA VAL A 39 9.38 -9.90 3.93
C VAL A 39 8.78 -8.61 4.47
N LEU A 40 8.07 -7.88 3.61
CA LEU A 40 7.42 -6.63 3.99
C LEU A 40 6.00 -6.90 4.48
N ILE A 41 5.60 -6.20 5.54
CA ILE A 41 4.28 -6.31 6.15
C ILE A 41 3.63 -4.93 6.10
N SER A 42 2.37 -4.83 5.65
CA SER A 42 1.68 -3.54 5.62
C SER A 42 0.16 -3.66 5.70
N GLY A 43 -0.52 -2.58 6.07
CA GLY A 43 -1.98 -2.49 5.99
C GLY A 43 -2.50 -2.34 4.55
N GLY A 44 -1.62 -2.07 3.58
CA GLY A 44 -2.01 -1.80 2.20
C GLY A 44 -2.96 -0.61 2.06
N ALA A 45 -2.99 0.28 3.06
CA ALA A 45 -3.73 1.52 3.01
C ALA A 45 -3.06 2.51 2.06
N ALA A 46 -3.71 3.65 1.84
CA ALA A 46 -3.18 4.67 0.94
C ALA A 46 -1.86 5.28 1.44
N TRP A 47 -1.00 5.63 0.49
CA TRP A 47 0.24 6.38 0.62
C TRP A 47 1.41 5.63 1.30
N ALA A 48 1.67 5.81 2.60
CA ALA A 48 2.89 5.28 3.21
C ALA A 48 2.92 3.75 3.25
N ASP A 49 1.79 3.12 3.59
CA ASP A 49 1.60 1.67 3.54
C ASP A 49 1.86 1.11 2.12
N HIS A 50 1.56 1.91 1.10
CA HIS A 50 1.74 1.55 -0.30
C HIS A 50 3.22 1.39 -0.71
N LEU A 51 4.17 1.82 0.11
CA LEU A 51 5.60 1.57 -0.11
C LEU A 51 5.92 0.08 -0.16
N ALA A 52 5.27 -0.73 0.71
CA ALA A 52 5.46 -2.19 0.70
C ALA A 52 4.94 -2.81 -0.60
N VAL A 53 3.78 -2.34 -1.07
CA VAL A 53 3.17 -2.74 -2.34
C VAL A 53 4.10 -2.37 -3.50
N HIS A 54 4.62 -1.14 -3.51
CA HIS A 54 5.55 -0.67 -4.53
C HIS A 54 6.83 -1.53 -4.58
N ALA A 55 7.49 -1.73 -3.45
CA ALA A 55 8.72 -2.53 -3.35
C ALA A 55 8.50 -3.97 -3.83
N TRP A 56 7.37 -4.59 -3.47
CA TRP A 56 7.01 -5.93 -3.92
C TRP A 56 6.80 -6.02 -5.44
N LEU A 57 6.06 -5.07 -6.01
CA LEU A 57 5.81 -5.02 -7.46
C LEU A 57 7.12 -4.81 -8.24
N LYS A 58 8.05 -4.03 -7.69
CA LYS A 58 9.40 -3.83 -8.24
C LYS A 58 10.36 -5.01 -8.01
N GLY A 59 10.00 -5.98 -7.16
CA GLY A 59 10.84 -7.13 -6.83
C GLY A 59 12.01 -6.81 -5.91
N TRP A 60 11.85 -5.82 -5.03
CA TRP A 60 12.90 -5.39 -4.09
C TRP A 60 12.96 -6.21 -2.79
N CYS A 61 11.99 -7.10 -2.57
CA CYS A 61 11.86 -7.93 -1.38
C CYS A 61 11.38 -9.34 -1.75
N ALA A 62 11.57 -10.29 -0.84
CA ALA A 62 11.26 -11.71 -1.05
C ALA A 62 9.77 -12.02 -0.87
N GLY A 63 9.06 -11.19 -0.10
CA GLY A 63 7.64 -11.39 0.16
C GLY A 63 6.92 -10.13 0.59
N LEU A 64 5.59 -10.22 0.55
CA LEU A 64 4.65 -9.21 1.00
C LEU A 64 3.50 -9.86 1.77
N GLU A 65 3.19 -9.33 2.94
CA GLU A 65 2.01 -9.68 3.73
C GLU A 65 1.13 -8.44 3.92
N LEU A 66 -0.14 -8.55 3.51
CA LEU A 66 -1.09 -7.44 3.55
C LEU A 66 -2.18 -7.70 4.59
N TYR A 67 -2.35 -6.75 5.50
CA TYR A 67 -3.42 -6.70 6.49
C TYR A 67 -4.44 -5.63 6.08
N LEU A 68 -5.16 -5.92 5.00
CA LEU A 68 -6.04 -4.96 4.34
C LEU A 68 -7.16 -4.45 5.27
N PRO A 69 -7.56 -3.17 5.15
CA PRO A 69 -8.61 -2.58 5.98
C PRO A 69 -10.02 -3.15 5.70
N ALA A 70 -10.20 -3.80 4.55
CA ALA A 70 -11.40 -4.51 4.12
C ALA A 70 -11.04 -5.46 2.97
N PRO A 71 -11.91 -6.43 2.61
CA PRO A 71 -11.74 -7.23 1.39
C PRO A 71 -11.63 -6.34 0.14
N LEU A 72 -10.78 -6.73 -0.81
CA LEU A 72 -10.68 -6.08 -2.12
C LEU A 72 -11.53 -6.86 -3.13
N GLU A 73 -12.62 -6.27 -3.59
CA GLU A 73 -13.60 -6.88 -4.49
C GLU A 73 -13.82 -5.98 -5.70
N GLY A 74 -13.71 -6.54 -6.92
CA GLY A 74 -13.90 -5.76 -8.15
C GLY A 74 -12.95 -4.56 -8.28
N GLY A 75 -11.72 -4.67 -7.75
CA GLY A 75 -10.71 -3.61 -7.80
C GLY A 75 -10.91 -2.48 -6.78
N ARG A 76 -11.78 -2.65 -5.77
CA ARG A 76 -12.02 -1.65 -4.72
C ARG A 76 -12.20 -2.33 -3.36
N PHE A 77 -11.95 -1.59 -2.29
CA PHE A 77 -12.23 -2.11 -0.95
C PHE A 77 -13.73 -2.15 -0.69
N ALA A 78 -14.25 -3.32 -0.29
CA ALA A 78 -15.66 -3.55 -0.02
C ALA A 78 -16.12 -2.87 1.28
N GLY A 79 -17.43 -2.59 1.37
CA GLY A 79 -18.07 -2.08 2.58
C GLY A 79 -19.00 -0.88 2.36
N PRO A 80 -19.85 -0.56 3.35
CA PRO A 80 -20.82 0.52 3.24
C PRO A 80 -20.17 1.92 3.26
N PHE A 81 -20.95 2.97 3.00
CA PHE A 81 -20.50 4.34 3.19
C PHE A 81 -20.03 4.59 4.63
N LYS A 82 -18.93 5.33 4.80
CA LYS A 82 -18.25 5.57 6.09
C LYS A 82 -17.69 4.31 6.78
N SER A 83 -17.41 3.25 6.01
CA SER A 83 -16.62 2.10 6.45
C SER A 83 -15.12 2.30 6.25
N ALA A 84 -14.32 1.38 6.81
CA ALA A 84 -12.89 1.27 6.54
C ALA A 84 -12.60 1.15 5.04
N GLY A 85 -13.34 0.31 4.32
CA GLY A 85 -13.19 0.15 2.86
C GLY A 85 -13.51 1.43 2.09
N SER A 86 -14.62 2.10 2.40
CA SER A 86 -14.95 3.39 1.75
C SER A 86 -13.91 4.48 2.04
N THR A 87 -13.31 4.46 3.24
CA THR A 87 -12.24 5.39 3.64
C THR A 87 -10.94 5.09 2.91
N ALA A 88 -10.56 3.81 2.79
CA ALA A 88 -9.39 3.39 2.03
C ALA A 88 -9.50 3.78 0.56
N ASN A 89 -10.65 3.51 -0.07
CA ASN A 89 -10.94 3.91 -1.45
C ASN A 89 -10.80 5.42 -1.66
N TYR A 90 -11.31 6.24 -0.74
CA TYR A 90 -11.20 7.70 -0.81
C TYR A 90 -9.74 8.17 -0.80
N TYR A 91 -8.91 7.63 0.10
CA TYR A 91 -7.51 8.03 0.16
C TYR A 91 -6.68 7.47 -1.00
N HIS A 92 -6.96 6.25 -1.49
CA HIS A 92 -6.33 5.73 -2.69
C HIS A 92 -6.66 6.59 -3.91
N GLN A 93 -7.91 7.03 -4.08
CA GLN A 93 -8.27 7.92 -5.18
C GLN A 93 -7.46 9.23 -5.15
N ARG A 94 -7.29 9.85 -3.98
CA ARG A 94 -6.50 11.08 -3.84
C ARG A 94 -5.01 10.82 -4.09
N PHE A 95 -4.48 9.74 -3.53
CA PHE A 95 -3.10 9.33 -3.74
C PHE A 95 -2.82 9.07 -5.22
N SER A 96 -3.63 8.24 -5.88
CA SER A 96 -3.59 7.99 -7.33
C SER A 96 -3.60 9.29 -8.14
N GLY A 97 -4.45 10.24 -7.75
CA GLY A 97 -4.53 11.55 -8.41
C GLY A 97 -3.25 12.38 -8.27
N VAL A 98 -2.53 12.27 -7.15
CA VAL A 98 -1.25 12.98 -6.96
C VAL A 98 -0.11 12.32 -7.73
N ILE A 99 -0.07 10.99 -7.79
CA ILE A 99 1.07 10.29 -8.41
C ILE A 99 0.85 9.91 -9.87
N GLY A 100 -0.38 9.99 -10.37
CA GLY A 100 -0.73 9.66 -11.75
C GLY A 100 -0.80 8.16 -12.02
N GLU A 101 -1.01 7.32 -10.99
CA GLU A 101 -1.02 5.86 -11.09
C GLU A 101 -2.29 5.26 -10.47
N ASP A 102 -2.71 4.07 -10.93
CA ASP A 102 -3.82 3.35 -10.31
C ASP A 102 -3.34 2.50 -9.13
N THR A 103 -3.38 3.10 -7.94
CA THR A 103 -2.89 2.48 -6.71
C THR A 103 -3.77 1.32 -6.23
N LEU A 104 -5.07 1.29 -6.56
CA LEU A 104 -5.91 0.13 -6.21
C LEU A 104 -5.61 -1.06 -7.12
N ALA A 105 -5.37 -0.82 -8.42
CA ALA A 105 -4.92 -1.86 -9.34
C ALA A 105 -3.56 -2.43 -8.92
N GLN A 106 -2.67 -1.61 -8.37
CA GLN A 106 -1.39 -2.07 -7.80
C GLN A 106 -1.58 -2.98 -6.58
N VAL A 107 -2.51 -2.65 -5.67
CA VAL A 107 -2.84 -3.55 -4.55
C VAL A 107 -3.41 -4.87 -5.07
N ALA A 108 -4.34 -4.83 -6.03
CA ALA A 108 -4.90 -6.04 -6.64
C ALA A 108 -3.81 -6.93 -7.25
N HIS A 109 -2.92 -6.36 -8.07
CA HIS A 109 -1.80 -7.08 -8.68
C HIS A 109 -0.83 -7.62 -7.61
N ALA A 110 -0.58 -6.87 -6.54
CA ALA A 110 0.28 -7.36 -5.46
C ALA A 110 -0.30 -8.59 -4.77
N ILE A 111 -1.61 -8.64 -4.54
CA ILE A 111 -2.33 -9.81 -4.00
C ILE A 111 -2.29 -10.99 -4.96
N GLU A 112 -2.42 -10.76 -6.27
CA GLU A 112 -2.30 -11.83 -7.27
C GLU A 112 -0.88 -12.43 -7.32
N LYS A 113 0.15 -11.57 -7.19
CA LYS A 113 1.56 -11.98 -7.23
C LYS A 113 2.03 -12.63 -5.92
N ALA A 114 1.51 -12.18 -4.79
CA ALA A 114 1.72 -12.76 -3.46
C ALA A 114 0.38 -13.30 -2.95
N PRO A 115 0.03 -14.58 -3.19
CA PRO A 115 -1.18 -15.14 -2.59
C PRO A 115 -1.10 -14.92 -1.08
N SER A 116 -1.93 -14.01 -0.58
CA SER A 116 -1.95 -13.64 0.84
C SER A 116 -2.04 -14.91 1.68
N PRO A 117 -1.32 -15.03 2.81
CA PRO A 117 -1.64 -16.05 3.77
C PRO A 117 -3.11 -15.85 4.16
N SER A 118 -3.92 -16.87 3.89
CA SER A 118 -5.37 -16.85 4.12
C SER A 118 -5.61 -16.61 5.61
N LEU A 119 -5.97 -15.37 5.98
CA LEU A 119 -6.54 -15.09 7.29
C LEU A 119 -8.00 -15.53 7.24
N SER A 120 -8.26 -16.76 7.69
CA SER A 120 -9.58 -17.15 8.17
C SER A 120 -9.94 -16.26 9.36
N LEU A 121 -10.83 -15.29 9.13
CA LEU A 121 -11.53 -14.57 10.19
C LEU A 121 -12.49 -15.52 10.92
#